data_AF-A0A1J1HFQ8-F1
#
_entry.id   AF-A0A1J1HFQ8-F1
#
_cell.length_a   1.000
_cell.length_b   1.000
_cell.length_c   1.000
_cell.angle_alpha   90.00
_cell.angle_beta   90.00
_cell.angle_gamma   90.00
#
_symmetry.space_group_name_H-M   'P 1'
#
loop_
_entity.id
_entity.type
_entity.pdbx_description
1 polymer ?
#
loop_
_entity_poly.entity_id
_entity_poly.type
_entity_poly.pdbx_seq_one_letter_code
_entity_poly.pdbx_strand_id
1 'polypeptide(L)'
;MDNFTDYDGVLSFPRNFVKMAVEEYNSPQQNWTDLIIRYWTVIDEKLGDRRVKHFPLMDTPIPTVAFILLYLSWVVVIGPLYMRDRKAHSLRNTLIYYNAFQVLLSAYMFYEHLMSGWMKGYSFTCETVDYSDGPQSRRMFNLCYVYYLSKLTEFADTVFFVLRKKKNQISWLHLYHHALTPIEAWMLVKFISGGNATFPNILNNFVHILMYFYYLLAALGPQYQKYLWWKRYMTELQIAQFVLCIFHNIRALYTGCAFPPFVSSLLLINSLIFFSLFMNFYIQNFYKKKTVAAKKVD
;
A
#
# COMPACT_ATOMS: atom_id res chain seq x y z
N MET A 1 -1.83 26.71 10.52
CA MET A 1 -1.84 25.94 11.77
C MET A 1 -3.29 25.73 12.09
N ASP A 2 -3.78 24.51 11.93
CA ASP A 2 -5.05 23.93 12.45
C ASP A 2 -5.17 22.54 11.82
N ASN A 3 -4.19 21.68 12.09
CA ASN A 3 -4.21 20.28 11.69
C ASN A 3 -4.12 19.43 12.96
N PHE A 4 -5.19 18.70 13.25
CA PHE A 4 -5.32 17.65 14.27
C PHE A 4 -5.29 18.00 15.76
N THR A 5 -5.10 19.26 16.17
CA THR A 5 -5.13 19.63 17.61
C THR A 5 -6.42 20.31 18.10
N ASP A 6 -7.28 20.77 17.20
CA ASP A 6 -8.55 21.41 17.58
C ASP A 6 -9.66 20.37 17.80
N TYR A 7 -9.86 19.99 19.07
CA TYR A 7 -10.90 19.06 19.48
C TYR A 7 -12.32 19.57 19.20
N ASP A 8 -12.54 20.90 19.16
CA ASP A 8 -13.86 21.50 18.89
C ASP A 8 -14.22 21.45 17.38
N GLY A 9 -13.23 21.63 16.50
CA GLY A 9 -13.37 21.44 15.06
C GLY A 9 -13.70 20.00 14.66
N VAL A 10 -13.12 19.00 15.35
CA VAL A 10 -13.37 17.57 15.10
C VAL A 10 -14.73 17.11 15.63
N LEU A 11 -15.18 17.61 16.79
CA LEU A 11 -16.51 17.29 17.35
C LEU A 11 -17.66 17.95 16.60
N SER A 12 -17.44 19.14 16.01
CA SER A 12 -18.42 19.80 15.14
C SER A 12 -18.49 19.19 13.73
N PHE A 13 -17.47 18.42 13.32
CA PHE A 13 -17.37 17.82 12.00
C PHE A 13 -18.55 16.84 11.72
N PRO A 14 -18.84 15.80 12.53
CA PRO A 14 -19.99 14.92 12.30
C PRO A 14 -21.34 15.67 12.32
N ARG A 15 -21.50 16.65 13.21
CA ARG A 15 -22.73 17.44 13.33
C ARG A 15 -23.03 18.22 12.05
N ASN A 16 -22.00 18.78 11.40
CA ASN A 16 -22.14 19.49 10.14
C ASN A 16 -22.52 18.57 8.98
N PHE A 17 -21.98 17.33 8.95
CA PHE A 17 -22.38 16.34 7.95
C PHE A 17 -23.84 15.92 8.11
N VAL A 18 -24.27 15.61 9.34
CA VAL A 18 -25.67 15.27 9.60
C VAL A 18 -26.59 16.41 9.20
N LYS A 19 -26.23 17.66 9.52
CA LYS A 19 -27.01 18.84 9.13
C LYS A 19 -27.15 18.96 7.61
N MET A 20 -26.04 18.85 6.86
CA MET A 20 -26.06 18.88 5.40
C MET A 20 -26.91 17.75 4.79
N ALA A 21 -26.86 16.53 5.33
CA ALA A 21 -27.73 15.43 4.89
C ALA A 21 -29.22 15.74 5.14
N VAL A 22 -29.55 16.28 6.31
CA VAL A 22 -30.92 16.59 6.69
C VAL A 22 -31.48 17.75 5.85
N GLU A 23 -30.66 18.77 5.58
CA GLU A 23 -31.02 19.88 4.68
C GLU A 23 -31.29 19.40 3.26
N GLU A 24 -30.43 18.52 2.73
CA GLU A 24 -30.63 17.92 1.40
C GLU A 24 -31.89 17.06 1.35
N TYR A 25 -32.10 16.20 2.35
CA TYR A 25 -33.27 15.33 2.43
C TYR A 25 -34.59 16.12 2.45
N ASN A 26 -34.61 17.26 3.16
CA ASN A 26 -35.79 18.12 3.26
C ASN A 26 -35.92 19.09 2.06
N SER A 27 -34.95 19.13 1.14
CA SER A 27 -35.02 19.99 -0.05
C SER A 27 -36.09 19.50 -1.04
N PRO A 28 -36.91 20.40 -1.61
CA PRO A 28 -37.89 20.03 -2.64
C PRO A 28 -37.25 19.56 -3.95
N GLN A 29 -35.94 19.78 -4.15
CA GLN A 29 -35.17 19.36 -5.33
C GLN A 29 -33.90 18.62 -4.87
N GLN A 30 -34.08 17.40 -4.39
CA GLN A 30 -32.96 16.57 -3.91
C GLN A 30 -31.95 16.28 -5.02
N ASN A 31 -30.67 16.49 -4.72
CA ASN A 31 -29.52 16.22 -5.55
C ASN A 31 -28.41 15.56 -4.72
N TRP A 32 -28.48 14.24 -4.61
CA TRP A 32 -27.50 13.43 -3.87
C TRP A 32 -26.08 13.53 -4.41
N THR A 33 -25.92 13.78 -5.72
CA THR A 33 -24.60 13.99 -6.32
C THR A 33 -23.95 15.27 -5.80
N ASP A 34 -24.72 16.36 -5.72
CA ASP A 34 -24.22 17.63 -5.17
C ASP A 34 -23.85 17.47 -3.69
N LEU A 35 -24.68 16.77 -2.89
CA LEU A 35 -24.36 16.49 -1.50
C LEU A 35 -23.02 15.74 -1.34
N ILE A 36 -22.77 14.72 -2.16
CA ILE A 36 -21.51 13.97 -2.13
C ILE A 36 -20.33 14.87 -2.50
N ILE A 37 -20.48 15.73 -3.51
CA ILE A 37 -19.45 16.69 -3.90
C ILE A 37 -19.17 17.66 -2.75
N ARG A 38 -20.19 18.23 -2.13
CA ARG A 38 -20.04 19.14 -0.98
C ARG A 38 -19.34 18.46 0.20
N TYR A 39 -19.69 17.20 0.51
CA TYR A 39 -18.99 16.42 1.52
C TYR A 39 -17.52 16.21 1.18
N TRP A 40 -17.22 15.85 -0.06
CA TRP A 40 -15.85 15.69 -0.52
C TRP A 40 -15.06 16.99 -0.39
N THR A 41 -15.62 18.12 -0.86
CA THR A 41 -14.98 19.44 -0.76
C THR A 41 -14.67 19.81 0.70
N VAL A 42 -15.61 19.59 1.63
CA VAL A 42 -15.37 19.86 3.06
C VAL A 42 -14.26 18.97 3.62
N ILE A 43 -14.20 17.69 3.25
CA ILE A 43 -13.11 16.79 3.66
C ILE A 43 -11.78 17.29 3.10
N ASP A 44 -11.73 17.58 1.81
CA ASP A 44 -10.50 17.97 1.12
C ASP A 44 -9.97 19.31 1.64
N GLU A 45 -10.82 20.30 1.85
CA GLU A 45 -10.41 21.61 2.35
C GLU A 45 -9.93 21.58 3.81
N LYS A 46 -10.54 20.74 4.65
CA LYS A 46 -10.23 20.67 6.08
C LYS A 46 -9.10 19.71 6.42
N LEU A 47 -9.03 18.56 5.74
CA LEU A 47 -8.11 17.47 6.06
C LEU A 47 -7.05 17.27 4.98
N GLY A 48 -7.33 17.65 3.74
CA GLY A 48 -6.43 17.45 2.62
C GLY A 48 -5.13 18.24 2.77
N ASP A 49 -4.02 17.59 2.44
CA ASP A 49 -2.72 18.23 2.39
C ASP A 49 -2.68 19.23 1.22
N ARG A 50 -2.52 20.51 1.53
CA ARG A 50 -2.57 21.60 0.53
C ARG A 50 -1.53 21.45 -0.58
N ARG A 51 -0.43 20.74 -0.33
CA ARG A 51 0.61 20.43 -1.34
C ARG A 51 0.08 19.64 -2.54
N VAL A 52 -0.98 18.87 -2.32
CA VAL A 52 -1.43 17.85 -3.26
C VAL A 52 -2.37 18.39 -4.34
N LYS A 53 -2.84 19.64 -4.22
CA LYS A 53 -3.91 20.23 -5.04
C LYS A 53 -3.69 20.21 -6.56
N HIS A 54 -2.45 20.04 -7.02
CA HIS A 54 -2.11 20.04 -8.46
C HIS A 54 -1.44 18.73 -8.90
N PHE A 55 -1.44 17.72 -8.03
CA PHE A 55 -0.86 16.43 -8.35
C PHE A 55 -1.89 15.57 -9.09
N PRO A 56 -1.51 14.95 -10.23
CA PRO A 56 -2.40 14.05 -10.94
C PRO A 56 -2.97 12.96 -10.04
N LEU A 57 -4.24 12.59 -10.25
CA LEU A 57 -4.95 11.52 -9.52
C LEU A 57 -5.25 11.83 -8.03
N MET A 58 -4.97 13.04 -7.54
CA MET A 58 -5.12 13.40 -6.12
C MET A 58 -6.36 14.25 -5.81
N ASP A 59 -7.13 14.66 -6.81
CA ASP A 59 -8.34 15.47 -6.61
C ASP A 59 -9.43 14.69 -5.88
N THR A 60 -9.66 13.43 -6.26
CA THR A 60 -10.67 12.54 -5.68
C THR A 60 -10.13 11.11 -5.64
N PRO A 61 -10.70 10.21 -4.81
CA PRO A 61 -10.27 8.80 -4.79
C PRO A 61 -10.77 8.00 -6.00
N ILE A 62 -11.68 8.56 -6.80
CA ILE A 62 -12.38 7.88 -7.90
C ILE A 62 -11.41 7.25 -8.91
N PRO A 63 -10.35 7.92 -9.40
CA PRO A 63 -9.40 7.31 -10.33
C PRO A 63 -8.70 6.09 -9.74
N THR A 64 -8.28 6.15 -8.47
CA THR A 64 -7.66 5.01 -7.78
C THR A 64 -8.62 3.83 -7.69
N VAL A 65 -9.88 4.08 -7.30
CA VAL A 65 -10.91 3.04 -7.26
C VAL A 65 -11.16 2.46 -8.64
N ALA A 66 -11.22 3.29 -9.68
CA ALA A 66 -11.38 2.84 -11.06
C ALA A 66 -10.22 1.95 -11.52
N PHE A 67 -8.97 2.29 -11.17
CA PHE A 67 -7.82 1.42 -11.47
C PHE A 67 -7.90 0.07 -10.76
N ILE A 68 -8.32 0.04 -9.50
CA ILE A 68 -8.50 -1.21 -8.73
C ILE A 68 -9.61 -2.06 -9.36
N LEU A 69 -10.74 -1.46 -9.73
CA LEU A 69 -11.83 -2.17 -10.40
C LEU A 69 -11.37 -2.73 -11.75
N LEU A 70 -10.67 -1.94 -12.56
CA LEU A 70 -10.11 -2.38 -13.83
C LEU A 70 -9.12 -3.55 -13.63
N TYR A 71 -8.25 -3.44 -12.62
CA TYR A 71 -7.32 -4.49 -12.23
C TYR A 71 -8.06 -5.79 -11.84
N LEU A 72 -9.07 -5.71 -10.97
CA LEU A 72 -9.84 -6.88 -10.55
C LEU A 72 -10.63 -7.49 -11.70
N SER A 73 -11.27 -6.67 -12.54
CA SER A 73 -11.95 -7.11 -13.76
C SER A 73 -10.99 -7.83 -14.71
N TRP A 74 -9.76 -7.31 -14.88
CA TRP A 74 -8.73 -7.96 -15.66
C TRP A 74 -8.35 -9.33 -15.08
N VAL A 75 -8.06 -9.40 -13.78
CA VAL A 75 -7.53 -10.63 -13.18
C VAL A 75 -8.58 -11.72 -13.05
N VAL A 76 -9.82 -11.37 -12.71
CA VAL A 76 -10.88 -12.35 -12.40
C VAL A 76 -11.65 -12.75 -13.66
N VAL A 77 -11.87 -11.83 -14.59
CA VAL A 77 -12.81 -12.04 -15.71
C VAL A 77 -12.09 -11.93 -17.06
N ILE A 78 -11.64 -10.73 -17.42
CA ILE A 78 -11.21 -10.40 -18.79
C ILE A 78 -9.97 -11.22 -19.20
N GLY A 79 -8.94 -11.21 -18.36
CA GLY A 79 -7.67 -11.88 -18.63
C GLY A 79 -7.81 -13.42 -18.70
N PRO A 80 -8.48 -14.09 -17.75
CA PRO A 80 -8.77 -15.52 -17.84
C PRO A 80 -9.59 -15.91 -19.08
N LEU A 81 -10.58 -15.10 -19.47
CA LEU A 81 -11.34 -15.32 -20.71
C LEU A 81 -10.46 -15.14 -21.95
N TYR A 82 -9.70 -14.05 -22.01
CA TYR A 82 -8.76 -13.76 -23.11
C TYR A 82 -7.71 -14.88 -23.28
N MET A 83 -7.23 -15.45 -22.18
CA MET A 83 -6.21 -16.50 -22.17
C MET A 83 -6.78 -17.92 -22.29
N ARG A 84 -8.10 -18.13 -22.34
CA ARG A 84 -8.74 -19.46 -22.33
C ARG A 84 -8.12 -20.39 -23.38
N ASP A 85 -8.17 -19.95 -24.64
CA ASP A 85 -7.76 -20.74 -25.81
C ASP A 85 -6.37 -20.36 -26.34
N ARG A 86 -5.61 -19.57 -25.57
CA ARG A 86 -4.25 -19.13 -25.94
C ARG A 86 -3.18 -19.92 -25.20
N LYS A 87 -2.01 -20.10 -25.82
CA LYS A 87 -0.83 -20.61 -25.12
C LYS A 87 -0.29 -19.55 -24.15
N ALA A 88 0.37 -19.97 -23.07
CA ALA A 88 1.00 -19.05 -22.14
C ALA A 88 2.05 -18.19 -22.85
N HIS A 89 2.03 -16.88 -22.61
CA HIS A 89 2.97 -15.97 -23.25
C HIS A 89 4.39 -16.12 -22.68
N SER A 90 5.40 -16.09 -23.56
CA SER A 90 6.81 -15.99 -23.16
C SER A 90 7.18 -14.53 -22.95
N LEU A 91 7.10 -14.08 -21.70
CA LEU A 91 7.35 -12.68 -21.30
C LEU A 91 8.73 -12.50 -20.63
N ARG A 92 9.72 -13.32 -20.98
CA ARG A 92 11.01 -13.36 -20.26
C ARG A 92 11.68 -11.99 -20.20
N ASN A 93 11.91 -11.36 -21.35
CA ASN A 93 12.60 -10.06 -21.42
C ASN A 93 11.77 -8.97 -20.74
N THR A 94 10.45 -8.96 -20.96
CA THR A 94 9.52 -8.04 -20.28
C THR A 94 9.65 -8.15 -18.76
N LEU A 95 9.66 -9.36 -18.21
CA LEU A 95 9.83 -9.58 -16.77
C LEU A 95 11.21 -9.15 -16.28
N ILE A 96 12.28 -9.38 -17.05
CA ILE A 96 13.62 -8.94 -16.66
C ILE A 96 13.65 -7.41 -16.52
N TYR A 97 13.22 -6.68 -17.55
CA TYR A 97 13.23 -5.21 -17.50
C TYR A 97 12.28 -4.65 -16.45
N TYR A 98 11.08 -5.23 -16.33
CA TYR A 98 10.10 -4.82 -15.33
C TYR A 98 10.61 -5.04 -13.90
N ASN A 99 11.13 -6.23 -13.57
CA ASN A 99 11.62 -6.49 -12.22
C ASN A 99 12.88 -5.65 -11.92
N ALA A 100 13.76 -5.41 -12.91
CA ALA A 100 14.89 -4.51 -12.74
C ALA A 100 14.44 -3.07 -12.46
N PHE A 101 13.44 -2.57 -13.19
CA PHE A 101 12.81 -1.28 -12.91
C PHE A 101 12.24 -1.23 -11.48
N GLN A 102 11.49 -2.25 -11.06
CA GLN A 102 10.91 -2.30 -9.71
C GLN A 102 11.98 -2.34 -8.60
N VAL A 103 13.09 -3.03 -8.81
CA VAL A 103 14.25 -2.99 -7.88
C VAL A 103 14.79 -1.58 -7.76
N LEU A 104 15.06 -0.91 -8.89
CA LEU A 104 15.61 0.45 -8.89
C LEU A 104 14.64 1.46 -8.27
N LEU A 105 13.35 1.37 -8.59
CA LEU A 105 12.32 2.23 -8.02
C LEU A 105 12.21 2.01 -6.50
N SER A 106 12.21 0.77 -6.04
CA SER A 106 12.16 0.44 -4.60
C SER A 106 13.41 0.91 -3.87
N ALA A 107 14.59 0.79 -4.49
CA ALA A 107 15.85 1.28 -3.94
C ALA A 107 15.88 2.81 -3.83
N TYR A 108 15.41 3.50 -4.88
CA TYR A 108 15.23 4.95 -4.86
C TYR A 108 14.28 5.37 -3.72
N MET A 109 13.10 4.75 -3.62
CA MET A 109 12.13 5.09 -2.57
C MET A 109 12.67 4.79 -1.17
N PHE A 110 13.40 3.68 -0.99
CA PHE A 110 14.04 3.36 0.28
C PHE A 110 15.06 4.42 0.69
N TYR A 111 15.95 4.80 -0.23
CA TYR A 111 16.92 5.87 -0.02
C TYR A 111 16.24 7.20 0.31
N GLU A 112 15.20 7.56 -0.43
CA GLU A 112 14.44 8.78 -0.21
C GLU A 112 13.74 8.78 1.15
N HIS A 113 13.21 7.64 1.64
CA HIS A 113 12.60 7.58 2.98
C HIS A 113 13.64 7.84 4.06
N LEU A 114 14.83 7.25 3.94
CA LEU A 114 15.95 7.49 4.84
C LEU A 114 16.33 8.97 4.84
N MET A 115 16.51 9.56 3.66
CA MET A 115 17.01 10.94 3.52
C MET A 115 15.95 12.01 3.75
N SER A 116 14.67 11.67 3.70
CA SER A 116 13.56 12.59 3.97
C SER A 116 13.19 12.66 5.44
N GLY A 117 13.64 11.71 6.28
CA GLY A 117 13.32 11.73 7.71
C GLY A 117 14.05 10.69 8.53
N TRP A 118 13.93 9.41 8.16
CA TRP A 118 14.31 8.27 9.01
C TRP A 118 15.81 8.18 9.38
N MET A 119 16.69 8.84 8.62
CA MET A 119 18.11 9.03 8.97
C MET A 119 18.49 10.50 9.24
N LYS A 120 17.53 11.43 9.15
CA LYS A 120 17.76 12.88 9.27
C LYS A 120 16.90 13.52 10.36
N GLY A 121 16.65 12.79 11.44
CA GLY A 121 16.07 13.34 12.67
C GLY A 121 14.66 12.85 13.02
N TYR A 122 14.02 12.02 12.20
CA TYR A 122 12.76 11.39 12.62
C TYR A 122 12.97 10.52 13.85
N SER A 123 12.06 10.64 14.79
CA SER A 123 11.99 9.75 15.93
C SER A 123 11.38 8.40 15.52
N PHE A 124 12.05 7.31 15.83
CA PHE A 124 11.48 5.95 15.73
C PHE A 124 10.40 5.67 16.79
N THR A 125 10.13 6.62 17.68
CA THR A 125 9.17 6.46 18.78
C THR A 125 7.82 7.10 18.43
N CYS A 126 7.87 8.35 17.99
CA CYS A 126 6.72 9.17 17.69
C CYS A 126 7.15 10.29 16.77
N GLU A 127 6.72 10.21 15.51
CA GLU A 127 6.95 11.26 14.53
C GLU A 127 5.62 11.73 13.95
N THR A 128 5.39 13.03 13.97
CA THR A 128 4.20 13.66 13.37
C THR A 128 4.44 14.01 11.90
N VAL A 129 3.37 14.34 11.18
CA VAL A 129 3.49 14.79 9.80
C VAL A 129 3.89 16.27 9.81
N ASP A 130 5.01 16.59 9.17
CA ASP A 130 5.36 17.98 8.87
C ASP A 130 4.62 18.43 7.60
N TYR A 131 3.72 19.40 7.74
CA TYR A 131 2.95 19.98 6.62
C TYR A 131 3.58 21.25 6.02
N SER A 132 4.73 21.71 6.52
CA SER A 132 5.40 22.94 6.09
C SER A 132 6.02 22.85 4.70
N ASP A 133 6.16 23.98 4.00
CA ASP A 133 6.88 24.10 2.71
C ASP A 133 8.40 23.91 2.79
N GLY A 134 8.91 23.35 3.88
CA GLY A 134 10.33 23.09 4.06
C GLY A 134 10.88 22.04 3.08
N PRO A 135 12.18 22.12 2.71
CA PRO A 135 12.79 21.18 1.76
C PRO A 135 12.64 19.71 2.15
N GLN A 136 12.81 19.38 3.44
CA GLN A 136 12.71 18.01 3.94
C GLN A 136 11.26 17.50 3.90
N SER A 137 10.31 18.32 4.32
CA SER A 137 8.88 18.02 4.27
C SER A 137 8.38 17.82 2.83
N ARG A 138 8.80 18.68 1.89
CA ARG A 138 8.44 18.52 0.47
C ARG A 138 9.10 17.30 -0.16
N ARG A 139 10.32 16.94 0.26
CA ARG A 139 10.97 15.69 -0.16
C ARG A 139 10.17 14.46 0.28
N MET A 140 9.76 14.40 1.57
CA MET A 140 8.94 13.30 2.09
C MET A 140 7.58 13.21 1.38
N PHE A 141 6.92 14.35 1.15
CA PHE A 141 5.65 14.40 0.43
C PHE A 141 5.77 13.89 -1.01
N ASN A 142 6.75 14.40 -1.76
CA ASN A 142 6.97 13.98 -3.15
C ASN A 142 7.27 12.47 -3.21
N LEU A 143 8.03 11.95 -2.24
CA LEU A 143 8.28 10.53 -2.09
C LEU A 143 6.98 9.74 -1.83
N CYS A 144 6.10 10.20 -0.95
CA CYS A 144 4.81 9.55 -0.73
C CYS A 144 3.99 9.47 -2.03
N TYR A 145 4.04 10.51 -2.86
CA TYR A 145 3.39 10.49 -4.17
C TYR A 145 4.02 9.47 -5.14
N VAL A 146 5.35 9.40 -5.20
CA VAL A 146 6.06 8.36 -5.96
C VAL A 146 5.70 6.96 -5.43
N TYR A 147 5.57 6.80 -4.11
CA TYR A 147 5.14 5.55 -3.49
C TYR A 147 3.73 5.16 -3.94
N TYR A 148 2.77 6.08 -3.99
CA TYR A 148 1.45 5.83 -4.57
C TYR A 148 1.51 5.36 -6.02
N LEU A 149 2.26 6.08 -6.87
CA LEU A 149 2.44 5.68 -8.27
C LEU A 149 3.07 4.28 -8.37
N SER A 150 4.03 3.96 -7.50
CA SER A 150 4.64 2.62 -7.47
C SER A 150 3.59 1.52 -7.27
N LYS A 151 2.61 1.70 -6.39
CA LYS A 151 1.55 0.69 -6.15
C LYS A 151 0.66 0.45 -7.37
N LEU A 152 0.44 1.46 -8.20
CA LEU A 152 -0.24 1.28 -9.48
C LEU A 152 0.61 0.47 -10.47
N THR A 153 1.93 0.66 -10.49
CA THR A 153 2.82 -0.13 -11.35
C THR A 153 2.85 -1.61 -10.97
N GLU A 154 2.67 -1.94 -9.68
CA GLU A 154 2.67 -3.31 -9.17
C GLU A 154 1.46 -4.14 -9.67
N PHE A 155 0.39 -3.51 -10.19
CA PHE A 155 -0.68 -4.24 -10.88
C PHE A 155 -0.19 -5.08 -12.06
N ALA A 156 0.92 -4.67 -12.69
CA ALA A 156 1.53 -5.41 -13.78
C ALA A 156 1.96 -6.83 -13.35
N ASP A 157 2.29 -7.05 -12.07
CA ASP A 157 2.65 -8.39 -11.55
C ASP A 157 1.56 -9.41 -11.87
N THR A 158 0.32 -9.09 -11.50
CA THR A 158 -0.82 -9.98 -11.69
C THR A 158 -1.21 -10.07 -13.17
N VAL A 159 -1.05 -8.98 -13.93
CA VAL A 159 -1.24 -9.01 -15.39
C VAL A 159 -0.31 -10.05 -16.01
N PHE A 160 0.97 -10.05 -15.65
CA PHE A 160 1.93 -11.04 -16.14
C PHE A 160 1.62 -12.45 -15.66
N PHE A 161 1.14 -12.64 -14.43
CA PHE A 161 0.72 -13.96 -13.95
C PHE A 161 -0.43 -14.54 -14.79
N VAL A 162 -1.43 -13.72 -15.14
CA VAL A 162 -2.55 -14.12 -15.98
C VAL A 162 -2.06 -14.49 -17.39
N LEU A 163 -1.29 -13.62 -18.04
CA LEU A 163 -0.76 -13.84 -19.39
C LEU A 163 0.17 -15.08 -19.48
N ARG A 164 0.83 -15.43 -18.39
CA ARG A 164 1.68 -16.63 -18.29
C ARG A 164 0.96 -17.88 -17.78
N LYS A 165 -0.35 -17.79 -17.55
CA LYS A 165 -1.17 -18.87 -16.95
C LYS A 165 -0.63 -19.38 -15.60
N LYS A 166 -0.04 -18.51 -14.78
CA LYS A 166 0.50 -18.83 -13.45
C LYS A 166 -0.53 -18.58 -12.33
N LYS A 167 -1.68 -19.27 -12.42
CA LYS A 167 -2.81 -19.11 -11.47
C LYS A 167 -2.40 -19.36 -10.01
N ASN A 168 -1.44 -20.25 -9.77
CA ASN A 168 -0.92 -20.55 -8.43
C ASN A 168 -0.19 -19.36 -7.76
N GLN A 169 0.18 -18.32 -8.51
CA GLN A 169 0.76 -17.09 -7.96
C GLN A 169 -0.32 -16.08 -7.56
N ILE A 170 -1.54 -16.21 -8.08
CA ILE A 170 -2.67 -15.31 -7.79
C ILE A 170 -3.43 -15.88 -6.59
N SER A 171 -2.92 -15.60 -5.39
CA SER A 171 -3.56 -15.99 -4.12
C SER A 171 -4.53 -14.93 -3.62
N TRP A 172 -5.41 -15.29 -2.67
CA TRP A 172 -6.26 -14.32 -1.98
C TRP A 172 -5.44 -13.23 -1.29
N LEU A 173 -4.32 -13.59 -0.64
CA LEU A 173 -3.37 -12.65 -0.04
C LEU A 173 -2.83 -11.65 -1.08
N HIS A 174 -2.43 -12.14 -2.25
CA HIS A 174 -1.93 -11.31 -3.34
C HIS A 174 -2.99 -10.31 -3.83
N LEU A 175 -4.20 -10.79 -4.11
CA LEU A 175 -5.29 -9.93 -4.59
C LEU A 175 -5.73 -8.91 -3.55
N TYR A 176 -5.88 -9.34 -2.30
CA TYR A 176 -6.21 -8.45 -1.19
C TYR A 176 -5.17 -7.34 -1.03
N HIS A 177 -3.87 -7.71 -1.02
CA HIS A 177 -2.76 -6.76 -0.93
C HIS A 177 -2.76 -5.73 -2.05
N HIS A 178 -2.79 -6.18 -3.31
CA HIS A 178 -2.72 -5.25 -4.45
C HIS A 178 -4.00 -4.43 -4.64
N ALA A 179 -5.15 -4.88 -4.16
CA ALA A 179 -6.36 -4.05 -4.16
C ALA A 179 -6.35 -2.98 -3.06
N LEU A 180 -5.78 -3.28 -1.88
CA LEU A 180 -5.81 -2.38 -0.72
C LEU A 180 -4.69 -1.34 -0.74
N THR A 181 -3.45 -1.74 -1.04
CA THR A 181 -2.28 -0.85 -0.91
C THR A 181 -2.31 0.42 -1.77
N PRO A 182 -2.93 0.46 -2.98
CA PRO A 182 -3.09 1.71 -3.71
C PRO A 182 -4.05 2.69 -3.02
N ILE A 183 -5.09 2.19 -2.34
CA ILE A 183 -6.01 3.03 -1.55
C ILE A 183 -5.26 3.62 -0.36
N GLU A 184 -4.49 2.80 0.35
CA GLU A 184 -3.68 3.26 1.49
C GLU A 184 -2.64 4.29 1.08
N ALA A 185 -1.94 4.05 -0.04
CA ALA A 185 -0.97 5.00 -0.55
C ALA A 185 -1.63 6.29 -1.04
N TRP A 186 -2.84 6.22 -1.61
CA TRP A 186 -3.59 7.42 -1.98
C TRP A 186 -3.99 8.24 -0.75
N MET A 187 -4.51 7.60 0.30
CA MET A 187 -4.84 8.26 1.58
C MET A 187 -3.59 8.85 2.24
N LEU A 188 -2.46 8.14 2.19
CA LEU A 188 -1.17 8.62 2.67
C LEU A 188 -0.82 9.96 2.03
N VAL A 189 -0.84 10.02 0.70
CA VAL A 189 -0.50 11.24 -0.03
C VAL A 189 -1.48 12.36 0.28
N LYS A 190 -2.77 12.05 0.22
CA LYS A 190 -3.85 13.02 0.34
C LYS A 190 -3.91 13.67 1.72
N PHE A 191 -3.62 12.93 2.79
CA PHE A 191 -3.91 13.38 4.15
C PHE A 191 -2.72 13.37 5.10
N ILE A 192 -1.78 12.42 4.98
CA ILE A 192 -0.81 12.10 6.05
C ILE A 192 0.60 11.82 5.49
N SER A 193 1.07 12.68 4.59
CA SER A 193 2.35 12.54 3.88
C SER A 193 3.58 12.75 4.79
N GLY A 194 3.89 11.79 5.66
CA GLY A 194 5.08 11.83 6.50
C GLY A 194 4.92 11.13 7.85
N GLY A 195 5.90 11.34 8.73
CA GLY A 195 5.88 10.84 10.11
C GLY A 195 5.67 9.32 10.24
N ASN A 196 5.02 8.91 11.33
CA ASN A 196 4.74 7.51 11.65
C ASN A 196 4.02 6.74 10.53
N ALA A 197 3.21 7.41 9.70
CA ALA A 197 2.53 6.77 8.57
C ALA A 197 3.49 6.17 7.53
N THR A 198 4.72 6.67 7.47
CA THR A 198 5.73 6.24 6.49
C THR A 198 6.67 5.14 7.01
N PHE A 199 6.56 4.75 8.28
CA PHE A 199 7.38 3.66 8.83
C PHE A 199 7.13 2.31 8.16
N PRO A 200 5.86 1.91 7.88
CA PRO A 200 5.62 0.70 7.08
C PRO A 200 6.18 0.79 5.66
N ASN A 201 6.21 1.98 5.06
CA ASN A 201 6.65 2.19 3.68
C ASN A 201 8.15 1.96 3.53
N ILE A 202 8.97 2.49 4.44
CA ILE A 202 10.42 2.28 4.42
C ILE A 202 10.77 0.78 4.54
N LEU A 203 10.09 0.05 5.44
CA LEU A 203 10.27 -1.40 5.55
C LEU A 203 9.78 -2.12 4.28
N ASN A 204 8.62 -1.73 3.75
CA ASN A 204 8.07 -2.29 2.51
C ASN A 204 9.03 -2.10 1.33
N ASN A 205 9.61 -0.91 1.16
CA ASN A 205 10.55 -0.65 0.07
C ASN A 205 11.82 -1.49 0.21
N PHE A 206 12.36 -1.66 1.43
CA PHE A 206 13.49 -2.55 1.66
C PHE A 206 13.17 -4.00 1.25
N VAL A 207 12.02 -4.51 1.67
CA VAL A 207 11.58 -5.86 1.32
C VAL A 207 11.30 -5.99 -0.19
N HIS A 208 10.73 -4.96 -0.83
CA HIS A 208 10.45 -4.95 -2.27
C HIS A 208 11.72 -4.95 -3.10
N ILE A 209 12.81 -4.30 -2.67
CA ILE A 209 14.13 -4.44 -3.32
C ILE A 209 14.51 -5.92 -3.42
N LEU A 210 14.45 -6.64 -2.29
CA LEU A 210 14.84 -8.05 -2.23
C LEU A 210 13.87 -8.97 -2.99
N MET A 211 12.57 -8.72 -2.88
CA MET A 211 11.52 -9.49 -3.55
C MET A 211 11.59 -9.35 -5.07
N TYR A 212 11.69 -8.13 -5.60
CA TYR A 212 11.81 -7.92 -7.05
C TYR A 212 13.16 -8.37 -7.57
N PHE A 213 14.22 -8.28 -6.77
CA PHE A 213 15.52 -8.86 -7.13
C PHE A 213 15.43 -10.39 -7.25
N TYR A 214 14.71 -11.06 -6.33
CA TYR A 214 14.41 -12.49 -6.46
C TYR A 214 13.66 -12.80 -7.76
N TYR A 215 12.62 -12.02 -8.10
CA TYR A 215 11.84 -12.23 -9.31
C TYR A 215 12.64 -11.95 -10.59
N LEU A 216 13.53 -10.96 -10.57
CA LEU A 216 14.49 -10.69 -11.64
C LEU A 216 15.38 -11.91 -11.89
N LEU A 217 16.02 -12.45 -10.85
CA LEU A 217 16.85 -13.65 -10.96
C LEU A 217 16.04 -14.87 -11.42
N ALA A 218 14.80 -15.02 -10.94
CA ALA A 218 13.92 -16.09 -11.38
C ALA A 218 13.55 -15.98 -12.86
N ALA A 219 13.44 -14.77 -13.40
CA ALA A 219 13.16 -14.51 -14.81
C ALA A 219 14.37 -14.80 -15.73
N LEU A 220 15.60 -14.80 -15.21
CA LEU A 220 16.80 -15.15 -15.98
C LEU A 220 16.85 -16.63 -16.39
N GLY A 221 15.97 -17.48 -15.86
CA GLY A 221 15.76 -18.86 -16.32
C GLY A 221 16.30 -19.95 -15.38
N PRO A 222 16.14 -21.23 -15.77
CA PRO A 222 16.42 -22.37 -14.89
C PRO A 222 17.85 -22.41 -14.35
N GLN A 223 18.82 -21.95 -15.15
CA GLN A 223 20.22 -21.86 -14.77
C GLN A 223 20.47 -20.98 -13.53
N TYR A 224 19.60 -19.98 -13.27
CA TYR A 224 19.69 -19.12 -12.09
C TYR A 224 18.71 -19.54 -10.98
N GLN A 225 17.54 -20.09 -11.35
CA GLN A 225 16.52 -20.52 -10.38
C GLN A 225 17.03 -21.55 -9.36
N LYS A 226 17.99 -22.40 -9.73
CA LYS A 226 18.62 -23.36 -8.82
C LYS A 226 19.32 -22.71 -7.62
N TYR A 227 19.75 -21.45 -7.73
CA TYR A 227 20.41 -20.70 -6.66
C TYR A 227 19.42 -19.96 -5.74
N LEU A 228 18.12 -20.01 -6.04
CA LEU A 228 17.07 -19.29 -5.32
C LEU A 228 16.52 -20.05 -4.11
N TRP A 229 17.40 -20.68 -3.34
CA TRP A 229 17.07 -21.46 -2.14
C TRP A 229 16.50 -20.59 -1.01
N TRP A 230 16.77 -19.30 -1.02
CA TRP A 230 16.43 -18.35 0.03
C TRP A 230 14.98 -17.82 -0.03
N LYS A 231 14.12 -18.43 -0.85
CA LYS A 231 12.70 -18.05 -0.97
C LYS A 231 11.97 -18.00 0.38
N ARG A 232 12.28 -18.94 1.27
CA ARG A 232 11.69 -19.01 2.62
C ARG A 232 12.06 -17.80 3.47
N TYR A 233 13.32 -17.37 3.43
CA TYR A 233 13.79 -16.23 4.23
C TYR A 233 13.15 -14.91 3.80
N MET A 234 12.74 -14.76 2.53
CA MET A 234 11.93 -13.60 2.13
C MET A 234 10.60 -13.55 2.85
N THR A 235 9.90 -14.70 2.96
CA THR A 235 8.63 -14.76 3.69
C THR A 235 8.83 -14.49 5.18
N GLU A 236 9.91 -14.98 5.77
CA GLU A 236 10.27 -14.68 7.17
C GLU A 236 10.57 -13.19 7.35
N LEU A 237 11.24 -12.54 6.40
CA LEU A 237 11.50 -11.10 6.42
C LEU A 237 10.21 -10.27 6.28
N GLN A 238 9.27 -10.69 5.40
CA GLN A 238 7.95 -10.07 5.28
C GLN A 238 7.16 -10.15 6.58
N ILE A 239 7.21 -11.30 7.28
CA ILE A 239 6.58 -11.45 8.60
C ILE A 239 7.23 -10.53 9.62
N ALA A 240 8.57 -10.48 9.66
CA ALA A 240 9.31 -9.59 10.56
C ALA A 240 8.97 -8.12 10.34
N GLN A 241 8.80 -7.67 9.10
CA GLN A 241 8.31 -6.33 8.78
C GLN A 241 6.98 -6.04 9.48
N PHE A 242 5.98 -6.92 9.40
CA PHE A 242 4.68 -6.68 10.04
C PHE A 242 4.77 -6.67 11.57
N VAL A 243 5.63 -7.49 12.16
CA VAL A 243 5.90 -7.45 13.61
C VAL A 243 6.45 -6.09 14.04
N LEU A 244 7.40 -5.53 13.28
CA LEU A 244 7.94 -4.19 13.55
C LEU A 244 6.86 -3.11 13.42
N CYS A 245 6.02 -3.18 12.38
CA CYS A 245 4.90 -2.24 12.20
C CYS A 245 3.89 -2.33 13.36
N ILE A 246 3.55 -3.54 13.84
CA ILE A 246 2.66 -3.74 14.98
C ILE A 246 3.25 -3.09 16.23
N PHE A 247 4.51 -3.36 16.53
CA PHE A 247 5.19 -2.77 17.70
C PHE A 247 5.23 -1.23 17.63
N HIS A 248 5.57 -0.67 16.46
CA HIS A 248 5.58 0.78 16.24
C HIS A 248 4.22 1.41 16.53
N ASN A 249 3.14 0.83 15.98
CA ASN A 249 1.80 1.39 16.12
C ASN A 249 1.24 1.22 17.55
N ILE A 250 1.45 0.07 18.19
CA ILE A 250 1.11 -0.12 19.61
C ILE A 250 1.80 0.96 20.43
N ARG A 251 3.10 1.16 20.24
CA ARG A 251 3.84 2.18 20.99
C ARG A 251 3.27 3.58 20.77
N ALA A 252 2.97 3.96 19.53
CA ALA A 252 2.37 5.26 19.24
C ALA A 252 1.05 5.48 20.00
N LEU A 253 0.22 4.44 20.13
CA LEU A 253 -1.06 4.50 20.83
C LEU A 253 -0.92 4.60 22.37
N TYR A 254 0.09 3.95 22.95
CA TYR A 254 0.25 3.88 24.41
C TYR A 254 1.17 4.95 25.02
N THR A 255 2.00 5.62 24.22
CA THR A 255 3.02 6.58 24.73
C THR A 255 2.61 8.05 24.68
N GLY A 256 1.34 8.35 24.43
CA GLY A 256 0.86 9.72 24.29
C GLY A 256 1.44 10.43 23.07
N CYS A 257 1.73 9.69 22.00
CA CYS A 257 2.26 10.26 20.77
C CYS A 257 1.27 11.26 20.17
N ALA A 258 1.77 12.42 19.72
CA ALA A 258 0.94 13.44 19.07
C ALA A 258 0.48 13.06 17.65
N PHE A 259 0.94 11.93 17.11
CA PHE A 259 0.45 11.39 15.85
C PHE A 259 -1.00 10.88 16.02
N PRO A 260 -1.90 11.11 15.03
CA PRO A 260 -3.33 10.80 15.20
C PRO A 260 -3.60 9.34 15.61
N PRO A 261 -4.20 9.09 16.80
CA PRO A 261 -4.46 7.74 17.29
C PRO A 261 -5.37 6.93 16.36
N PHE A 262 -6.33 7.60 15.71
CA PHE A 262 -7.19 6.97 14.71
C PHE A 262 -6.39 6.34 13.56
N VAL A 263 -5.41 7.07 13.03
CA VAL A 263 -4.55 6.59 11.93
C VAL A 263 -3.65 5.45 12.41
N SER A 264 -3.02 5.57 13.58
CA SER A 264 -2.23 4.48 14.17
C SER A 264 -3.07 3.22 14.42
N SER A 265 -4.34 3.37 14.78
CA SER A 265 -5.26 2.24 14.98
C SER A 265 -5.55 1.52 13.66
N LEU A 266 -5.81 2.26 12.58
CA LEU A 266 -6.00 1.69 11.25
C LEU A 266 -4.74 0.96 10.76
N LEU A 267 -3.56 1.57 10.92
CA LEU A 267 -2.28 0.96 10.56
C LEU A 267 -1.99 -0.32 11.37
N LEU A 268 -2.36 -0.34 12.66
CA LEU A 268 -2.25 -1.51 13.53
C LEU A 268 -3.16 -2.65 13.03
N ILE A 269 -4.44 -2.35 12.78
CA ILE A 269 -5.41 -3.33 12.27
C ILE A 269 -4.91 -3.92 10.95
N ASN A 270 -4.47 -3.07 10.02
CA ASN A 270 -3.95 -3.52 8.73
C ASN A 270 -2.71 -4.42 8.89
N SER A 271 -1.77 -4.02 9.76
CA SER A 271 -0.56 -4.81 10.04
C SER A 271 -0.89 -6.17 10.65
N LEU A 272 -1.90 -6.27 11.51
CA LEU A 272 -2.38 -7.53 12.09
C LEU A 272 -3.03 -8.44 11.05
N ILE A 273 -3.81 -7.88 10.12
CA ILE A 273 -4.40 -8.61 9.00
C ILE A 273 -3.28 -9.20 8.14
N PHE A 274 -2.33 -8.38 7.67
CA PHE A 274 -1.24 -8.87 6.85
C PHE A 274 -0.35 -9.88 7.57
N PHE A 275 -0.01 -9.64 8.84
CA PHE A 275 0.70 -10.62 9.66
C PHE A 275 -0.02 -11.98 9.66
N SER A 276 -1.32 -11.99 9.92
CA SER A 276 -2.13 -13.22 9.94
C SER A 276 -2.13 -13.94 8.59
N LEU A 277 -2.24 -13.19 7.49
CA LEU A 277 -2.24 -13.75 6.14
C LEU A 277 -0.89 -14.32 5.74
N PHE A 278 0.20 -13.63 6.05
CA PHE A 278 1.56 -14.11 5.78
C PHE A 278 1.92 -15.30 6.66
N MET A 279 1.50 -15.31 7.93
CA MET A 279 1.65 -16.47 8.82
C MET A 279 0.90 -17.68 8.28
N ASN A 280 -0.36 -17.50 7.85
CA ASN A 280 -1.13 -18.57 7.22
C ASN A 280 -0.44 -19.09 5.94
N PHE A 281 0.03 -18.19 5.07
CA PHE A 281 0.79 -18.55 3.87
C PHE A 281 2.06 -19.35 4.21
N TYR A 282 2.80 -18.93 5.23
CA TYR A 282 4.03 -19.57 5.68
C TYR A 282 3.77 -20.99 6.21
N ILE A 283 2.76 -21.15 7.08
CA ILE A 283 2.36 -22.45 7.62
C ILE A 283 1.95 -23.41 6.50
N GLN A 284 1.15 -22.94 5.55
CA GLN A 284 0.68 -23.78 4.44
C GLN A 284 1.80 -24.19 3.48
N ASN A 285 2.74 -23.28 3.17
CA ASN A 285 3.76 -23.53 2.14
C ASN A 285 5.07 -24.12 2.65
N PHE A 286 5.47 -23.84 3.89
CA PHE A 286 6.77 -24.27 4.40
C PHE A 286 6.65 -25.28 5.53
N TYR A 287 5.67 -25.14 6.41
CA TYR A 287 5.50 -26.07 7.54
C TYR A 287 4.78 -27.36 7.10
N LYS A 288 3.53 -27.25 6.63
CA LYS A 288 2.71 -28.43 6.26
C LYS A 288 3.34 -29.27 5.14
N LYS A 289 3.95 -28.63 4.12
CA LYS A 289 4.62 -29.36 3.03
C LYS A 289 5.83 -30.16 3.50
N LYS A 290 6.59 -29.65 4.47
CA LYS A 290 7.71 -30.40 5.08
C LYS A 290 7.22 -31.61 5.87
N THR A 291 6.15 -31.45 6.65
CA THR A 291 5.57 -32.56 7.42
C THR A 291 5.05 -33.68 6.51
N VAL A 292 4.39 -33.33 5.39
CA VAL A 292 3.91 -34.33 4.41
C VAL A 292 5.07 -35.00 3.66
N ALA A 293 6.14 -34.26 3.34
CA ALA A 293 7.32 -34.84 2.72
C ALA A 293 8.04 -35.82 3.66
N ALA A 294 8.16 -35.49 4.96
CA ALA A 294 8.73 -36.38 5.97
C ALA A 294 7.92 -37.69 6.10
N LYS A 295 6.59 -37.60 6.20
CA LYS A 295 5.69 -38.77 6.30
C LYS A 295 5.64 -39.68 5.06
N LYS A 296 6.22 -39.28 3.93
CA LYS A 296 6.31 -40.11 2.71
C LYS A 296 7.64 -40.87 2.61
N VAL A 297 8.60 -40.52 3.46
CA VAL A 297 9.94 -41.13 3.50
C VAL A 297 10.01 -42.23 4.59
N ASP A 298 9.08 -42.20 5.54
CA ASP A 298 8.80 -43.26 6.51
C ASP A 298 7.77 -44.27 5.94
#